data_AF-A0A7N2MDK0-F1
#
_entry.id   AF-A0A7N2MDK0-F1
#
_cell.length_a   1.000
_cell.length_b   1.000
_cell.length_c   1.000
_cell.angle_alpha   90.00
_cell.angle_beta   90.00
_cell.angle_gamma   90.00
#
_symmetry.space_group_name_H-M   'P 1'
#
loop_
_entity.id
_entity.type
_entity.pdbx_description
1 polymer ?
#
loop_
_entity_poly.entity_id
_entity_poly.type
_entity_poly.pdbx_seq_one_letter_code
_entity_poly.pdbx_strand_id
1 'polypeptide(L)'
;MDEGTQEYVDFLHILRRKFSDFVVNLSLIDLPGFTKVVVEGQPESIVEDIENMVRTYIEKPNCIILAISSANQDVATSDAIKLAREVDATGERTFGVLTKLDSMDKGTNALDVIEGRSYRLHHPWVGIVNRSQADINKNVDILVARCKEWEYFATSPDSGHLASKMGSECLAKLLSKHLESVIWAQISSITSLINKSIEELESEMDHHGRPIAVDAGDHLYTILELCHAFDRIFKVHLEGV
;
A
#
# COMPACT_ATOMS: atom_id res chain seq x y z
N MET A 1 -23.83 -10.79 2.05
CA MET A 1 -22.47 -11.34 1.95
C MET A 1 -22.60 -12.81 2.25
N ASP A 2 -22.25 -13.65 1.28
CA ASP A 2 -22.41 -15.11 1.39
C ASP A 2 -21.29 -15.67 2.28
N GLU A 3 -21.56 -16.75 3.02
CA GLU A 3 -20.64 -17.28 4.05
C GLU A 3 -19.26 -17.64 3.50
N GLY A 4 -19.19 -18.09 2.24
CA GLY A 4 -17.94 -18.38 1.54
C GLY A 4 -17.09 -17.14 1.22
N THR A 5 -17.71 -15.97 1.01
CA THR A 5 -16.97 -14.71 0.82
C THR A 5 -16.37 -14.23 2.13
N GLN A 6 -17.07 -14.44 3.25
CA GLN A 6 -16.60 -14.03 4.58
C GLN A 6 -15.37 -14.84 5.03
N GLU A 7 -15.36 -16.15 4.77
CA GLU A 7 -14.23 -17.04 5.12
C GLU A 7 -12.94 -16.70 4.35
N TYR A 8 -13.06 -16.23 3.10
CA TYR A 8 -11.93 -15.75 2.30
C TYR A 8 -11.42 -14.36 2.71
N VAL A 9 -12.32 -13.45 3.07
CA VAL A 9 -11.97 -12.12 3.61
C VAL A 9 -11.24 -12.25 4.96
N ASP A 10 -11.59 -13.26 5.76
CA ASP A 10 -10.91 -13.59 7.02
C ASP A 10 -9.55 -14.26 6.81
N PHE A 11 -9.32 -14.96 5.69
CA PHE A 11 -8.02 -15.57 5.35
C PHE A 11 -6.93 -14.53 5.02
N LEU A 12 -7.30 -13.32 4.56
CA LEU A 12 -6.34 -12.28 4.14
C LEU A 12 -5.83 -11.38 5.27
N HIS A 13 -6.58 -11.20 6.36
CA HIS A 13 -6.19 -10.27 7.44
C HIS A 13 -5.29 -10.90 8.51
N ILE A 14 -4.33 -11.76 8.12
CA ILE A 14 -3.29 -12.21 9.05
C ILE A 14 -2.21 -11.14 9.14
N LEU A 15 -2.43 -10.15 10.00
CA LEU A 15 -1.44 -9.13 10.34
C LEU A 15 -0.21 -9.77 10.99
N ARG A 16 0.89 -9.89 10.22
CA ARG A 16 2.18 -10.34 10.73
C ARG A 16 3.12 -9.17 10.91
N ARG A 17 3.35 -8.77 12.17
CA ARG A 17 4.40 -7.81 12.51
C ARG A 17 5.72 -8.53 12.71
N LYS A 18 6.72 -8.19 11.91
CA LYS A 18 8.11 -8.64 12.08
C LYS A 18 8.97 -7.42 12.35
N PHE A 19 9.70 -7.44 13.47
CA PHE A 19 10.66 -6.41 13.83
C PHE A 19 12.06 -6.90 13.47
N SER A 20 12.83 -6.07 12.78
CA SER A 20 14.21 -6.36 12.43
C SER A 20 14.95 -5.05 12.18
N ASP A 21 16.15 -4.90 12.75
CA ASP A 21 17.03 -3.73 12.54
C ASP A 21 17.57 -3.65 11.10
N PHE A 22 17.34 -4.69 10.29
CA PHE A 22 17.83 -4.82 8.91
C PHE A 22 16.72 -4.76 7.86
N VAL A 23 15.49 -4.43 8.26
CA VAL A 23 14.33 -4.35 7.36
C VAL A 23 13.70 -2.97 7.46
N VAL A 24 13.27 -2.47 6.30
CA VAL A 24 12.62 -1.17 6.16
C VAL A 24 11.18 -1.24 6.70
N ASN A 25 10.70 -0.13 7.27
CA ASN A 25 9.34 -0.05 7.79
C ASN A 25 8.33 0.01 6.64
N LEU A 26 7.98 -1.16 6.10
CA LEU A 26 6.99 -1.35 5.05
C LEU A 26 5.83 -2.19 5.56
N SER A 27 4.61 -1.72 5.28
CA SER A 27 3.42 -2.56 5.39
C SER A 27 3.20 -3.24 4.04
N LEU A 28 3.43 -4.55 3.98
CA LEU A 28 3.22 -5.35 2.78
C LEU A 28 1.88 -6.10 2.93
N ILE A 29 1.02 -5.96 1.93
CA ILE A 29 -0.22 -6.74 1.82
C ILE A 29 0.03 -7.79 0.75
N ASP A 30 0.04 -9.06 1.17
CA ASP A 30 0.13 -10.18 0.24
C ASP A 30 -1.28 -10.51 -0.26
N LEU A 31 -1.46 -10.48 -1.58
CA LEU A 31 -2.75 -10.69 -2.22
C LEU A 31 -2.75 -12.04 -2.93
N PRO A 32 -3.91 -12.72 -3.02
CA PRO A 32 -4.02 -14.00 -3.71
C PRO A 32 -3.54 -13.87 -5.17
N GLY A 33 -2.83 -14.90 -5.63
CA GLY A 33 -2.41 -14.98 -7.03
C GLY A 33 -3.60 -15.15 -7.96
N PHE A 34 -3.54 -14.51 -9.14
CA PHE A 34 -4.56 -14.68 -10.17
C PHE A 34 -4.58 -16.13 -10.68
N THR A 35 -5.73 -16.79 -10.59
CA THR A 35 -5.96 -18.11 -11.18
C THR A 35 -6.89 -17.95 -12.38
N LYS A 36 -6.56 -18.60 -13.50
CA LYS A 36 -7.36 -18.56 -14.74
C LYS A 36 -8.35 -19.72 -14.86
N VAL A 37 -8.32 -20.66 -13.92
CA VAL A 37 -9.08 -21.91 -13.98
C VAL A 37 -9.69 -22.17 -12.61
N VAL A 38 -10.99 -22.42 -12.60
CA VAL A 38 -11.73 -22.85 -11.42
C VAL A 38 -11.35 -24.30 -11.12
N VAL A 39 -10.89 -24.57 -9.91
CA VAL A 39 -10.56 -25.93 -9.45
C VAL A 39 -11.82 -26.58 -8.86
N GLU A 40 -11.94 -27.91 -8.94
CA GLU A 40 -13.05 -28.64 -8.32
C GLU A 40 -13.23 -28.27 -6.84
N GLY A 41 -14.45 -27.86 -6.47
CA GLY A 41 -14.79 -27.42 -5.12
C GLY A 41 -14.76 -25.91 -4.89
N GLN A 42 -14.37 -25.10 -5.89
CA GLN A 42 -14.45 -23.64 -5.84
C GLN A 42 -15.70 -23.11 -6.55
N PRO A 43 -16.26 -21.95 -6.11
CA PRO A 43 -17.35 -21.31 -6.82
C PRO A 43 -16.90 -20.82 -8.21
N GLU A 44 -17.83 -20.81 -9.18
CA GLU A 44 -17.53 -20.32 -10.53
C GLU A 44 -17.10 -18.84 -10.56
N SER A 45 -17.51 -18.06 -9.56
CA SER A 45 -17.16 -16.64 -9.40
C SER A 45 -15.76 -16.39 -8.82
N ILE A 46 -15.01 -17.42 -8.42
CA ILE A 46 -13.77 -17.26 -7.63
C ILE A 46 -12.73 -16.35 -8.32
N VAL A 47 -12.66 -16.39 -9.65
CA VAL A 47 -11.74 -15.57 -10.43
C VAL A 47 -12.10 -14.08 -10.32
N GLU A 48 -13.40 -13.77 -10.47
CA GLU A 48 -13.92 -12.41 -10.35
C GLU A 48 -13.85 -11.90 -8.90
N ASP A 49 -14.13 -12.76 -7.92
CA ASP A 49 -14.04 -12.43 -6.50
C ASP A 49 -12.61 -12.07 -6.09
N ILE A 50 -11.61 -12.84 -6.57
CA ILE A 50 -10.18 -12.53 -6.36
C ILE A 50 -9.82 -11.19 -7.00
N GLU A 51 -10.26 -10.94 -8.22
CA GLU A 51 -9.95 -9.69 -8.91
C GLU A 51 -10.56 -8.47 -8.20
N ASN A 52 -11.84 -8.55 -7.82
CA ASN A 52 -12.55 -7.51 -7.07
C ASN A 52 -11.91 -7.25 -5.69
N MET A 53 -11.48 -8.32 -5.02
CA MET A 53 -10.73 -8.21 -3.77
C MET A 53 -9.42 -7.45 -3.99
N VAL A 54 -8.61 -7.83 -4.99
CA VAL A 54 -7.36 -7.15 -5.31
C VAL A 54 -7.60 -5.67 -5.63
N ARG A 55 -8.61 -5.35 -6.46
CA ARG A 55 -9.01 -3.97 -6.82
C ARG A 55 -9.26 -3.12 -5.58
N THR A 56 -9.96 -3.65 -4.58
CA THR A 56 -10.24 -2.95 -3.31
C THR A 56 -8.97 -2.44 -2.60
N TYR A 57 -7.82 -3.12 -2.78
CA TYR A 57 -6.54 -2.69 -2.24
C TYR A 57 -5.79 -1.74 -3.18
N ILE A 58 -5.71 -2.06 -4.47
CA ILE A 58 -4.87 -1.33 -5.43
C ILE A 58 -5.50 -0.04 -5.97
N GLU A 59 -6.82 0.15 -5.84
CA GLU A 59 -7.52 1.40 -6.23
C GLU A 59 -7.20 2.56 -5.30
N LYS A 60 -6.70 2.28 -4.09
CA LYS A 60 -6.32 3.32 -3.13
C LYS A 60 -5.15 4.15 -3.69
N PRO A 61 -5.25 5.49 -3.78
CA PRO A 61 -4.25 6.32 -4.45
C PRO A 61 -2.88 6.29 -3.77
N ASN A 62 -2.84 6.07 -2.45
CA ASN A 62 -1.62 6.00 -1.65
C ASN A 62 -1.01 4.58 -1.58
N CYS A 63 -1.51 3.64 -2.38
CA CYS A 63 -1.00 2.26 -2.42
C CYS A 63 0.08 2.12 -3.50
N ILE A 64 1.25 1.61 -3.09
CA ILE A 64 2.31 1.18 -4.02
C ILE A 64 1.92 -0.19 -4.58
N ILE A 65 1.88 -0.29 -5.91
CA ILE A 65 1.58 -1.54 -6.61
C ILE A 65 2.90 -2.21 -7.01
N LEU A 66 3.11 -3.43 -6.55
CA LEU A 66 4.24 -4.27 -6.97
C LEU A 66 3.76 -5.31 -7.98
N ALA A 67 3.92 -5.02 -9.27
CA ALA A 67 3.51 -5.91 -10.34
C ALA A 67 4.60 -6.96 -10.61
N ILE A 68 4.48 -8.12 -9.96
CA ILE A 68 5.44 -9.22 -10.06
C ILE A 68 5.12 -10.06 -11.30
N SER A 69 6.10 -10.26 -12.17
CA SER A 69 6.01 -11.13 -13.34
C SER A 69 7.18 -12.12 -13.37
N SER A 70 6.92 -13.33 -13.84
CA SER A 70 7.96 -14.35 -13.98
C SER A 70 8.74 -14.10 -15.28
N ALA A 71 10.07 -14.20 -15.24
CA ALA A 71 10.92 -13.93 -16.40
C ALA A 71 10.77 -14.94 -17.55
N ASN A 72 10.21 -16.13 -17.25
CA ASN A 72 9.89 -17.14 -18.27
C ASN A 72 8.55 -16.91 -18.98
N GLN A 73 7.80 -15.87 -18.61
CA GLN A 73 6.52 -15.52 -19.21
C GLN A 73 6.62 -14.16 -19.89
N ASP A 74 5.84 -13.97 -20.95
CA ASP A 74 5.74 -12.66 -21.59
C ASP A 74 5.03 -11.67 -20.65
N VAL A 75 5.76 -10.61 -20.28
CA VAL A 75 5.25 -9.54 -19.42
C VAL A 75 4.01 -8.85 -20.00
N ALA A 76 3.85 -8.83 -21.32
CA ALA A 76 2.68 -8.25 -21.98
C ALA A 76 1.39 -9.05 -21.70
N THR A 77 1.52 -10.32 -21.29
CA THR A 77 0.40 -11.20 -20.91
C THR A 77 0.16 -11.26 -19.40
N SER A 78 0.94 -10.50 -18.62
CA SER A 78 0.85 -10.47 -17.16
C SER A 78 -0.44 -9.79 -16.69
N ASP A 79 -1.30 -10.55 -15.99
CA ASP A 79 -2.55 -10.02 -15.42
C ASP A 79 -2.26 -8.93 -14.38
N ALA A 80 -1.15 -9.06 -13.63
CA ALA A 80 -0.72 -8.06 -12.65
C ALA A 80 -0.43 -6.70 -13.30
N ILE A 81 0.25 -6.69 -14.46
CA ILE A 81 0.56 -5.47 -15.20
C ILE A 81 -0.70 -4.88 -15.83
N LYS A 82 -1.57 -5.73 -16.38
CA LYS A 82 -2.86 -5.31 -16.94
C LYS A 82 -3.69 -4.59 -15.87
N LEU A 83 -3.88 -5.23 -14.71
CA LEU A 83 -4.70 -4.69 -13.64
C LEU A 83 -4.08 -3.42 -13.03
N ALA A 84 -2.77 -3.38 -12.85
CA ALA A 84 -2.07 -2.18 -12.37
C ALA A 84 -2.32 -0.97 -13.28
N ARG A 85 -2.26 -1.16 -14.61
CA ARG A 85 -2.50 -0.08 -15.58
C ARG A 85 -3.94 0.44 -15.57
N GLU A 86 -4.91 -0.38 -15.23
CA GLU A 86 -6.31 0.04 -15.15
C GLU A 86 -6.56 1.00 -13.98
N VAL A 87 -5.82 0.84 -12.86
CA VAL A 87 -5.95 1.70 -11.67
C VAL A 87 -4.84 2.76 -11.55
N ASP A 88 -3.78 2.64 -12.34
CA ASP A 88 -2.61 3.53 -12.37
C ASP A 88 -2.10 3.66 -13.83
N ALA A 89 -2.85 4.40 -14.65
CA ALA A 89 -2.54 4.57 -16.07
C ALA A 89 -1.23 5.33 -16.33
N THR A 90 -0.81 6.21 -15.41
CA THR A 90 0.46 6.96 -15.50
C THR A 90 1.64 6.12 -15.01
N GLY A 91 1.39 5.10 -14.19
CA GLY A 91 2.40 4.21 -13.63
C GLY A 91 3.19 4.83 -12.48
N GLU A 92 2.73 5.94 -11.90
CA GLU A 92 3.46 6.73 -10.90
C GLU A 92 3.70 5.96 -9.59
N ARG A 93 2.83 4.99 -9.28
CA ARG A 93 2.87 4.17 -8.07
C ARG A 93 3.03 2.67 -8.36
N THR A 94 3.29 2.30 -9.62
CA THR A 94 3.47 0.92 -10.07
C THR A 94 4.94 0.58 -10.32
N PHE A 95 5.42 -0.47 -9.66
CA PHE A 95 6.78 -1.00 -9.79
C PHE A 95 6.75 -2.39 -10.39
N GLY A 96 7.48 -2.57 -11.49
CA GLY A 96 7.63 -3.86 -12.16
C GLY A 96 8.74 -4.68 -11.52
N VAL A 97 8.43 -5.91 -11.11
CA VAL A 97 9.41 -6.85 -10.58
C VAL A 97 9.45 -8.10 -11.43
N LEU A 98 10.64 -8.47 -11.87
CA LEU A 98 10.87 -9.74 -12.54
C LEU A 98 11.45 -10.75 -11.56
N THR A 99 10.87 -11.94 -11.51
CA THR A 99 11.36 -13.05 -10.69
C THR A 99 11.67 -14.28 -11.54
N LYS A 100 12.28 -15.31 -10.94
CA LYS A 100 12.67 -16.57 -11.61
C LYS A 100 13.61 -16.37 -12.82
N LEU A 101 14.48 -15.36 -12.76
CA LEU A 101 15.49 -15.09 -13.79
C LEU A 101 16.51 -16.23 -13.93
N ASP A 102 16.75 -16.95 -12.85
CA ASP A 102 17.59 -18.16 -12.78
C ASP A 102 17.00 -19.37 -13.52
N SER A 103 15.68 -19.36 -13.75
CA SER A 103 14.94 -20.46 -14.37
C SER A 103 14.66 -20.23 -15.87
N MET A 104 15.27 -19.23 -16.50
CA MET A 104 15.10 -18.98 -17.92
C MET A 104 15.85 -19.99 -18.79
N ASP A 105 15.31 -20.25 -19.98
CA ASP A 105 15.93 -21.14 -20.94
C ASP A 105 17.22 -20.55 -21.50
N LYS A 106 18.23 -21.41 -21.70
CA LYS A 106 19.52 -21.01 -22.25
C LYS A 106 19.34 -20.38 -23.63
N GLY A 107 19.80 -19.14 -23.80
CA GLY A 107 19.67 -18.37 -25.04
C GLY A 107 18.51 -17.36 -25.03
N THR A 108 17.70 -17.32 -23.97
CA THR A 108 16.76 -16.22 -23.72
C THR A 108 17.34 -15.26 -22.68
N ASN A 109 17.03 -13.97 -22.81
CA ASN A 109 17.38 -12.96 -21.82
C ASN A 109 16.16 -12.08 -21.50
N ALA A 110 16.15 -11.52 -20.29
CA ALA A 110 15.10 -10.61 -19.84
C ALA A 110 15.48 -9.13 -20.03
N LEU A 111 16.55 -8.84 -20.78
CA LEU A 111 17.11 -7.48 -20.88
C LEU A 111 16.11 -6.49 -21.48
N ASP A 112 15.37 -6.90 -22.50
CA ASP A 112 14.37 -6.03 -23.12
C ASP A 112 13.28 -5.60 -22.14
N VAL A 113 12.90 -6.47 -21.20
CA VAL A 113 11.93 -6.11 -20.15
C VAL A 113 12.60 -5.24 -19.10
N ILE A 114 13.78 -5.63 -18.60
CA ILE A 114 14.50 -4.90 -17.55
C ILE A 114 14.85 -3.46 -17.98
N GLU A 115 15.25 -3.28 -19.23
CA GLU A 115 15.56 -1.96 -19.81
C GLU A 115 14.31 -1.19 -20.25
N GLY A 116 13.12 -1.77 -20.07
CA GLY A 116 11.84 -1.15 -20.41
C GLY A 116 11.58 -0.99 -21.90
N ARG A 117 12.26 -1.79 -22.75
CA ARG A 117 12.02 -1.86 -24.20
C ARG A 117 10.75 -2.64 -24.53
N SER A 118 10.49 -3.76 -23.86
CA SER A 118 9.27 -4.56 -24.07
C SER A 118 8.03 -3.90 -23.46
N TYR A 119 8.15 -3.41 -22.23
CA TYR A 119 7.07 -2.71 -21.53
C TYR A 119 7.65 -1.60 -20.67
N ARG A 120 7.30 -0.35 -21.01
CA ARG A 120 7.80 0.83 -20.32
C ARG A 120 6.94 1.13 -19.08
N LEU A 121 7.60 1.24 -17.93
CA LEU A 121 7.03 1.75 -16.69
C LEU A 121 7.64 3.11 -16.34
N HIS A 122 6.99 3.87 -15.46
CA HIS A 122 7.54 5.10 -14.92
C HIS A 122 8.80 4.82 -14.08
N HIS A 123 8.74 3.77 -13.26
CA HIS A 123 9.85 3.27 -12.46
C HIS A 123 10.62 2.17 -13.20
N PRO A 124 11.94 2.03 -12.98
CA PRO A 124 12.71 0.97 -13.60
C PRO A 124 12.25 -0.41 -13.13
N TRP A 125 12.31 -1.38 -14.03
CA TRP A 125 12.12 -2.79 -13.69
C TRP A 125 13.25 -3.26 -12.78
N VAL A 126 12.91 -4.07 -11.78
CA VAL A 126 13.88 -4.69 -10.87
C VAL A 126 13.77 -6.21 -10.96
N GLY A 127 14.87 -6.85 -11.35
CA GLY A 127 15.01 -8.30 -11.33
C GLY A 127 15.41 -8.80 -9.95
N ILE A 128 14.77 -9.87 -9.47
CA ILE A 128 15.10 -10.53 -8.20
C ILE A 128 15.26 -12.04 -8.39
N VAL A 129 16.11 -12.65 -7.58
CA VAL A 129 16.27 -14.10 -7.51
C VAL A 129 15.97 -14.55 -6.08
N ASN A 130 14.90 -15.33 -5.94
CA ASN A 130 14.43 -15.82 -4.64
C ASN A 130 14.96 -17.23 -4.35
N ARG A 131 14.77 -17.69 -3.11
CA ARG A 131 15.03 -19.09 -2.75
C ARG A 131 14.19 -20.02 -3.61
N SER A 132 14.82 -21.03 -4.19
CA SER A 132 14.12 -22.11 -4.90
C SER A 132 13.33 -22.98 -3.90
N GLN A 133 12.39 -23.79 -4.40
CA GLN A 133 11.68 -24.74 -3.55
C GLN A 133 12.65 -25.72 -2.84
N ALA A 134 13.74 -26.09 -3.51
CA ALA A 134 14.78 -26.94 -2.92
C ALA A 134 15.54 -26.22 -1.79
N ASP A 135 15.82 -24.92 -1.93
CA ASP A 135 16.44 -24.11 -0.88
C ASP A 135 15.51 -23.94 0.33
N ILE A 136 14.20 -23.77 0.08
CA ILE A 136 13.18 -23.70 1.15
C ILE A 136 13.13 -25.03 1.91
N ASN A 137 13.07 -26.16 1.21
CA ASN A 137 13.03 -27.48 1.83
C ASN A 137 14.29 -27.79 2.65
N LYS A 138 15.43 -27.19 2.28
CA LYS A 138 16.71 -27.30 3.00
C LYS A 138 16.88 -26.25 4.10
N ASN A 139 15.89 -25.39 4.34
CA ASN A 139 15.95 -24.26 5.28
C ASN A 139 17.18 -23.36 5.06
N VAL A 140 17.52 -23.07 3.80
CA VAL A 140 18.63 -22.17 3.48
C VAL A 140 18.36 -20.79 4.09
N ASP A 141 19.37 -20.27 4.78
CA ASP A 141 19.35 -18.95 5.42
C ASP A 141 19.13 -17.83 4.40
N ILE A 142 18.39 -16.79 4.81
CA ILE A 142 18.08 -15.64 3.96
C ILE A 142 19.34 -14.86 3.55
N LEU A 143 20.36 -14.77 4.42
CA LEU A 143 21.62 -14.11 4.11
C LEU A 143 22.38 -14.87 3.03
N VAL A 144 22.39 -16.21 3.11
CA VAL A 144 22.99 -17.05 2.06
C VAL A 144 22.25 -16.88 0.74
N ALA A 145 20.92 -16.81 0.76
CA ALA A 145 20.12 -16.55 -0.42
C ALA A 145 20.43 -15.18 -1.05
N ARG A 146 20.62 -14.13 -0.23
CA ARG A 146 21.03 -12.80 -0.70
C ARG A 146 22.43 -12.81 -1.32
N CYS A 147 23.38 -13.52 -0.72
CA CYS A 147 24.71 -13.68 -1.32
C CYS A 147 24.63 -14.38 -2.68
N LYS A 148 23.83 -15.44 -2.80
CA LYS A 148 23.59 -16.13 -4.08
C LYS A 148 22.94 -15.22 -5.12
N GLU A 149 21.96 -14.41 -4.72
CA GLU A 149 21.32 -13.42 -5.61
C GLU A 149 22.35 -12.40 -6.13
N TRP A 150 23.19 -11.87 -5.24
CA TRP A 150 24.24 -10.95 -5.63
C TRP A 150 25.26 -11.58 -6.58
N GLU A 151 25.72 -12.80 -6.27
CA GLU A 151 26.65 -13.55 -7.11
C GLU A 151 26.05 -13.86 -8.50
N TYR A 152 24.76 -14.20 -8.55
CA TYR A 152 24.03 -14.41 -9.81
C TYR A 152 24.09 -13.16 -10.69
N PHE A 153 23.73 -11.98 -10.15
CA PHE A 153 23.73 -10.76 -10.95
C PHE A 153 25.14 -10.28 -11.31
N ALA A 154 26.13 -10.50 -10.43
CA ALA A 154 27.52 -10.13 -10.68
C ALA A 154 28.19 -10.99 -11.77
N THR A 155 27.81 -12.28 -11.85
CA THR A 155 28.45 -13.25 -12.76
C THR A 155 27.69 -13.42 -14.07
N SER A 156 26.42 -13.00 -14.13
CA SER A 156 25.57 -13.15 -15.31
C SER A 156 26.08 -12.30 -16.50
N PRO A 157 26.40 -12.91 -17.66
CA PRO A 157 26.98 -12.21 -18.81
C PRO A 157 26.09 -11.09 -19.35
N ASP A 158 24.77 -11.30 -19.33
CA ASP A 158 23.80 -10.38 -19.92
C ASP A 158 23.46 -9.22 -18.98
N SER A 159 23.41 -9.46 -17.67
CA SER A 159 22.95 -8.48 -16.67
C SER A 159 24.06 -7.84 -15.84
N GLY A 160 25.34 -8.13 -16.09
CA GLY A 160 26.46 -7.63 -15.30
C GLY A 160 26.53 -6.09 -15.21
N HIS A 161 26.19 -5.39 -16.31
CA HIS A 161 26.13 -3.92 -16.33
C HIS A 161 24.94 -3.34 -15.54
N LEU A 162 23.91 -4.14 -15.27
CA LEU A 162 22.71 -3.78 -14.51
C LEU A 162 22.73 -4.29 -13.07
N ALA A 163 23.77 -5.03 -12.66
CA ALA A 163 23.85 -5.67 -11.34
C ALA A 163 23.61 -4.70 -10.17
N SER A 164 24.03 -3.44 -10.31
CA SER A 164 23.81 -2.39 -9.29
C SER A 164 22.35 -1.95 -9.13
N LYS A 165 21.50 -2.23 -10.13
CA LYS A 165 20.07 -1.89 -10.17
C LYS A 165 19.17 -3.11 -9.94
N MET A 166 19.74 -4.29 -9.71
CA MET A 166 19.01 -5.54 -9.52
C MET A 166 19.09 -6.01 -8.08
N GLY A 167 18.26 -6.99 -7.76
CA GLY A 167 18.25 -7.70 -6.48
C GLY A 167 17.29 -7.14 -5.45
N SER A 168 16.99 -7.98 -4.47
CA SER A 168 16.06 -7.68 -3.38
C SER A 168 16.45 -6.46 -2.55
N GLU A 169 17.76 -6.21 -2.36
CA GLU A 169 18.23 -5.04 -1.63
C GLU A 169 18.01 -3.73 -2.40
N CYS A 170 18.24 -3.75 -3.72
CA CYS A 170 17.97 -2.60 -4.58
C CYS A 170 16.47 -2.28 -4.59
N LEU A 171 15.63 -3.32 -4.73
CA LEU A 171 14.17 -3.18 -4.66
C LEU A 171 13.73 -2.57 -3.33
N ALA A 172 14.24 -3.07 -2.20
CA ALA A 172 13.89 -2.55 -0.88
C ALA A 172 14.27 -1.07 -0.71
N LYS A 173 15.46 -0.66 -1.16
CA LYS A 173 15.89 0.76 -1.13
C LYS A 173 14.99 1.64 -1.99
N LEU A 174 14.64 1.17 -3.18
CA LEU A 174 13.82 1.89 -4.13
C LEU A 174 12.39 2.09 -3.61
N LEU A 175 11.77 1.03 -3.08
CA LEU A 175 10.46 1.10 -2.43
C LEU A 175 10.47 2.00 -1.20
N SER A 176 11.52 1.94 -0.38
CA SER A 176 11.64 2.78 0.82
C SER A 176 11.73 4.25 0.50
N LYS A 177 12.57 4.62 -0.50
CA LYS A 177 12.69 6.00 -0.95
C LYS A 177 11.37 6.54 -1.52
N HIS A 178 10.65 5.71 -2.27
CA HIS A 178 9.36 6.10 -2.81
C HIS A 178 8.31 6.25 -1.71
N LEU A 179 8.24 5.29 -0.77
CA LEU A 179 7.34 5.39 0.38
C LEU A 179 7.63 6.65 1.21
N GLU A 180 8.90 6.96 1.47
CA GLU A 180 9.32 8.17 2.18
C GLU A 180 8.81 9.43 1.46
N SER A 181 8.97 9.50 0.14
CA SER A 181 8.47 10.61 -0.68
C SER A 181 6.95 10.75 -0.59
N VAL A 182 6.22 9.64 -0.65
CA VAL A 182 4.75 9.63 -0.55
C VAL A 182 4.30 10.07 0.84
N ILE A 183 4.93 9.56 1.90
CA ILE A 183 4.64 9.95 3.28
C ILE A 183 4.85 11.46 3.46
N TRP A 184 5.99 12.01 3.01
CA TRP A 184 6.27 13.44 3.12
C TRP A 184 5.26 14.30 2.37
N ALA A 185 4.84 13.90 1.16
CA ALA A 185 3.83 14.62 0.41
C ALA A 185 2.46 14.61 1.11
N GLN A 186 2.11 13.51 1.78
CA GLN A 186 0.83 13.34 2.46
C GLN A 186 0.80 14.00 3.85
N ILE A 187 1.94 14.12 4.55
CA ILE A 187 2.00 14.73 5.90
C ILE A 187 1.36 16.12 5.92
N SER A 188 1.65 16.97 4.94
CA SER A 188 1.06 18.32 4.89
C SER A 188 -0.46 18.29 4.72
N SER A 189 -0.97 17.40 3.87
CA SER A 189 -2.42 17.24 3.66
C SER A 189 -3.11 16.69 4.90
N ILE A 190 -2.52 15.68 5.56
CA ILE A 190 -3.04 15.09 6.79
C ILE A 190 -3.11 16.15 7.90
N THR A 191 -2.05 16.93 8.10
CA THR A 191 -2.04 18.02 9.09
C THR A 191 -3.13 19.04 8.80
N SER A 192 -3.34 19.40 7.54
CA SER A 192 -4.43 20.31 7.15
C SER A 192 -5.81 19.73 7.44
N LEU A 193 -6.02 18.43 7.18
CA LEU A 193 -7.27 17.74 7.47
C LEU A 193 -7.54 17.65 8.97
N ILE A 194 -6.51 17.38 9.77
CA ILE A 194 -6.61 17.36 11.24
C ILE A 194 -6.98 18.75 11.75
N ASN A 195 -6.27 19.80 11.33
CA ASN A 195 -6.56 21.16 11.79
C ASN A 195 -7.97 21.59 11.40
N LYS A 196 -8.40 21.29 10.18
CA LYS A 196 -9.77 21.56 9.74
C LYS A 196 -10.80 20.80 10.60
N SER A 197 -10.54 19.52 10.90
CA SER A 197 -11.43 18.74 11.76
C SER A 197 -11.48 19.29 13.19
N ILE A 198 -10.35 19.80 13.71
CA ILE A 198 -10.29 20.48 15.02
C ILE A 198 -11.15 21.74 14.99
N GLU A 199 -10.99 22.60 13.97
CA GLU A 199 -11.79 23.83 13.83
C GLU A 199 -13.30 23.53 13.73
N GLU A 200 -13.69 22.50 12.99
CA GLU A 200 -15.09 22.06 12.88
C GLU A 200 -15.64 21.58 14.23
N LEU A 201 -14.88 20.75 14.96
CA LEU A 201 -15.27 20.25 16.28
C LEU A 201 -15.30 21.35 17.34
N GLU A 202 -14.36 22.29 17.30
CA GLU A 202 -14.36 23.46 18.19
C GLU A 202 -15.58 24.36 17.92
N SER A 203 -15.92 24.59 16.64
CA SER A 203 -17.12 25.34 16.28
C SER A 203 -18.42 24.63 16.70
N GLU A 204 -18.49 23.30 16.57
CA GLU A 204 -19.63 22.53 17.08
C GLU A 204 -19.72 22.60 18.61
N MET A 205 -18.58 22.50 19.30
CA MET A 205 -18.51 22.62 20.75
C MET A 205 -18.98 24.01 21.22
N ASP A 206 -18.55 25.08 20.55
CA ASP A 206 -19.01 26.45 20.82
C ASP A 206 -20.51 26.61 20.55
N HIS A 207 -21.03 25.95 19.50
CA HIS A 207 -22.46 25.94 19.19
C HIS A 207 -23.28 25.21 20.26
N HIS A 208 -22.80 24.08 20.77
CA HIS A 208 -23.42 23.35 21.86
C HIS A 208 -23.35 24.07 23.20
N GLY A 209 -22.45 25.05 23.32
CA GLY A 209 -22.30 25.89 24.48
C GLY A 209 -21.53 25.21 25.61
N ARG A 210 -21.54 25.86 26.78
CA ARG A 210 -20.75 25.38 27.92
C ARG A 210 -21.36 24.11 28.53
N PRO A 211 -20.53 23.20 29.07
CA PRO A 211 -21.02 22.06 29.84
C PRO A 211 -21.96 22.52 30.94
N ILE A 212 -23.10 21.84 31.07
CA ILE A 212 -24.05 22.09 32.16
C ILE A 212 -23.42 21.57 33.45
N ALA A 213 -23.32 22.44 34.46
CA ALA A 213 -22.67 22.07 35.71
C ALA A 213 -23.48 21.03 36.51
N VAL A 214 -22.77 20.13 37.18
CA VAL A 214 -23.37 18.98 37.87
C VAL A 214 -23.81 19.33 39.29
N ASP A 215 -23.15 20.29 39.94
CA ASP A 215 -23.53 20.77 41.28
C ASP A 215 -24.61 21.85 41.23
N ALA A 216 -25.46 21.90 42.25
CA ALA A 216 -26.57 22.84 42.32
C ALA A 216 -26.11 24.31 42.38
N GLY A 217 -24.97 24.59 43.01
CA GLY A 217 -24.39 25.93 43.08
C GLY A 217 -23.92 26.44 41.71
N ASP A 218 -23.21 25.60 40.98
CA ASP A 218 -22.71 25.92 39.64
C ASP A 218 -23.84 26.01 38.61
N HIS A 219 -24.93 25.24 38.79
CA HIS A 219 -26.13 25.34 37.96
C HIS A 219 -26.81 26.71 38.11
N LEU A 220 -26.93 27.21 39.34
CA LEU A 220 -27.50 28.53 39.62
C LEU A 220 -26.64 29.65 39.04
N TYR A 221 -25.31 29.51 39.12
CA TYR A 221 -24.36 30.44 38.51
C TYR A 221 -24.51 30.47 36.98
N THR A 222 -24.65 29.31 36.34
CA THR A 222 -24.88 29.19 34.89
C THR A 222 -26.18 29.88 34.46
N ILE A 223 -27.27 29.70 35.22
CA ILE A 223 -28.56 30.37 34.95
C ILE A 223 -28.42 31.89 35.07
N LEU A 224 -27.71 32.37 36.09
CA LEU A 224 -27.45 33.80 36.27
C LEU A 224 -26.64 34.39 35.11
N GLU A 225 -25.60 33.70 34.65
CA GLU A 225 -24.83 34.12 33.45
C GLU A 225 -25.72 34.21 32.21
N LEU A 226 -26.58 33.21 31.96
CA LEU A 226 -27.52 33.20 30.83
C LEU A 226 -28.51 34.37 30.90
N CYS A 227 -29.07 34.65 32.08
CA CYS A 227 -29.97 35.78 32.30
C CYS A 227 -29.27 37.13 32.05
N HIS A 228 -28.03 37.29 32.52
CA HIS A 228 -27.23 38.50 32.27
C HIS A 228 -26.88 38.67 30.79
N ALA A 229 -26.52 37.58 30.11
CA ALA A 229 -26.25 37.60 28.67
C ALA A 229 -27.51 38.03 27.88
N PHE A 230 -28.67 37.50 28.23
CA PHE A 230 -29.95 37.89 27.62
C PHE A 230 -30.29 39.36 27.86
N ASP A 231 -30.19 39.86 29.10
CA ASP A 231 -30.47 41.28 29.41
C ASP A 231 -29.55 42.22 28.61
N ARG A 232 -28.28 41.84 28.45
CA ARG A 232 -27.32 42.60 27.64
C ARG A 232 -27.73 42.64 26.16
N ILE A 233 -28.07 41.49 25.58
CA ILE A 233 -28.50 41.40 24.18
C ILE A 233 -29.80 42.18 23.97
N PHE A 234 -30.75 42.07 24.90
CA PHE A 234 -32.04 42.75 24.84
C PHE A 234 -31.90 44.29 24.92
N LYS A 235 -31.02 44.80 25.79
CA LYS A 235 -30.69 46.24 25.85
C LYS A 235 -30.10 46.76 24.54
N VAL A 236 -29.12 46.04 23.97
CA VAL A 236 -28.52 46.43 22.68
C VAL A 236 -29.58 46.52 21.58
N HIS A 237 -30.50 45.55 21.54
CA HIS A 237 -31.59 45.53 20.56
C HIS A 237 -32.59 46.68 20.74
N LEU A 238 -32.86 47.10 21.98
CA LEU A 238 -33.72 48.25 22.29
C LEU A 238 -33.09 49.59 21.93
N GLU A 239 -31.76 49.69 22.01
CA GLU A 239 -31.01 50.91 21.70
C GLU A 239 -30.75 51.11 20.19
N GLY A 240 -31.12 50.12 19.36
CA GLY A 240 -31.18 50.27 17.90
C GLY A 240 -29.83 50.21 17.18
N VAL A 241 -28.82 49.57 17.78
CA VAL A 241 -27.56 49.19 17.12
C VAL A 241 -27.55 47.69 16.83
#